data_AF-A0A9P0MDS5-F1
#
_entry.id   AF-A0A9P0MDS5-F1
#
_cell.length_a   1.000
_cell.length_b   1.000
_cell.length_c   1.000
_cell.angle_alpha   90.00
_cell.angle_beta   90.00
_cell.angle_gamma   90.00
#
_symmetry.space_group_name_H-M   'P 1'
#
loop_
_entity.id
_entity.type
_entity.pdbx_description
1 polymer ?
#
loop_
_entity_poly.entity_id
_entity_poly.type
_entity_poly.pdbx_seq_one_letter_code
_entity_poly.pdbx_strand_id
1 'polypeptide(L)' 'MHTAHKTKQYLTEENVELLDHPPYSPDLSPIDFFTSPKIKNRLRGQRFQSPEEGVDAFNNAVL' A
#
# COMPACT_ATOMS: atom_id res chain seq x y z
N MET A 1 4.05 10.68 8.40
CA MET A 1 3.47 11.13 7.11
C MET A 1 1.94 11.11 7.16
N HIS A 2 1.26 9.98 7.41
CA HIS A 2 -0.21 9.90 7.36
C HIS A 2 -0.99 10.79 8.35
N THR A 3 -0.43 11.06 9.54
CA THR A 3 -1.09 11.88 10.59
C THR A 3 -0.61 13.33 10.64
N ALA A 4 0.30 13.73 9.75
CA ALA A 4 0.85 15.09 9.74
C ALA A 4 -0.24 16.13 9.42
N HIS A 5 -0.08 17.35 9.94
CA HIS A 5 -1.07 18.42 9.77
C HIS A 5 -1.42 18.69 8.30
N LYS A 6 -0.40 18.85 7.44
CA LYS A 6 -0.59 19.06 5.99
C LYS A 6 -1.40 17.95 5.33
N THR A 7 -1.16 16.69 5.73
CA THR A 7 -1.88 15.53 5.18
C THR A 7 -3.34 15.51 5.63
N LYS A 8 -3.60 15.77 6.93
CA LYS A 8 -4.96 15.86 7.45
C LYS A 8 -5.75 17.00 6.81
N GLN A 9 -5.12 18.16 6.63
CA GLN A 9 -5.74 19.31 5.97
C GLN A 9 -6.15 18.96 4.54
N TYR A 10 -5.24 18.39 3.73
CA TYR A 10 -5.54 17.98 2.37
C TYR A 10 -6.70 16.98 2.29
N LEU A 11 -6.73 15.97 3.17
CA LEU A 11 -7.80 14.97 3.19
C LEU A 11 -9.17 15.58 3.53
N THR A 12 -9.19 16.56 4.45
CA THR A 12 -10.40 17.32 4.76
C THR A 12 -10.87 18.16 3.56
N GLU A 13 -9.95 18.82 2.86
CA GLU A 13 -10.26 19.63 1.66
C GLU A 13 -10.84 18.75 0.52
N GLU A 14 -10.34 17.53 0.37
CA GLU A 14 -10.82 16.55 -0.60
C GLU A 14 -12.07 15.76 -0.13
N ASN A 15 -12.63 16.08 1.05
CA ASN A 15 -13.78 15.39 1.66
C ASN A 15 -13.58 13.88 1.83
N VAL A 16 -12.35 13.45 2.11
CA VAL A 16 -12.04 12.04 2.39
C VAL A 16 -12.32 11.75 3.86
N GLU A 17 -13.31 10.90 4.14
CA GLU A 17 -13.59 10.43 5.48
C GLU A 17 -12.49 9.48 5.97
N LEU A 18 -11.98 9.74 7.17
CA LEU A 18 -10.96 8.91 7.81
C LEU A 18 -11.59 7.94 8.79
N LEU A 19 -11.38 6.65 8.55
CA LEU A 19 -11.71 5.60 9.51
C LEU A 19 -10.63 5.49 10.59
N ASP A 20 -11.06 5.36 11.84
CA ASP A 20 -10.14 5.10 12.94
C ASP A 20 -9.47 3.74 12.76
N HIS A 21 -8.14 3.74 12.83
CA HIS A 21 -7.33 2.53 12.72
C HIS A 21 -6.43 2.38 13.96
N PRO A 22 -6.56 1.28 14.72
CA PRO A 22 -5.73 1.06 15.89
C PRO A 22 -4.25 0.88 15.54
N PRO A 23 -3.32 1.36 16.38
CA PRO A 23 -1.89 1.11 16.20
C PRO A 23 -1.58 -0.39 16.11
N TYR A 24 -0.61 -0.75 15.27
CA TYR A 24 -0.09 -2.13 15.13
C TYR A 24 -1.14 -3.19 14.77
N SER A 25 -2.17 -2.83 14.00
CA SER A 25 -3.22 -3.77 13.57
C SER A 25 -3.18 -4.05 12.06
N PRO A 26 -2.07 -4.59 11.51
CA PRO A 26 -1.96 -4.90 10.10
C PRO A 26 -2.94 -6.00 9.65
N ASP A 27 -3.40 -6.83 10.60
CA ASP A 27 -4.47 -7.82 10.40
C ASP A 27 -5.83 -7.17 10.08
N LEU A 28 -6.05 -5.93 10.52
CA LEU A 28 -7.26 -5.16 10.21
C LEU A 28 -7.12 -4.34 8.92
N SER A 29 -5.91 -4.20 8.38
CA SER A 29 -5.66 -3.49 7.13
C SER A 29 -5.88 -4.42 5.94
N PRO A 30 -6.80 -4.12 5.00
CA PRO A 30 -7.02 -4.96 3.83
C PRO A 30 -5.76 -5.12 2.96
N ILE A 31 -4.95 -4.05 2.85
CA ILE A 31 -3.72 -4.08 2.06
C ILE A 31 -2.68 -4.99 2.70
N ASP A 32 -2.46 -4.87 4.01
CA ASP A 32 -1.39 -5.61 4.70
C ASP A 32 -1.77 -7.08 4.89
N PHE A 33 -3.03 -7.36 5.22
CA PHE A 33 -3.49 -8.72 5.48
C PHE A 33 -3.74 -9.53 4.19
N PHE A 34 -4.39 -8.93 3.18
CA PHE A 34 -4.86 -9.69 2.02
C PHE A 34 -3.99 -9.50 0.78
N THR A 35 -3.74 -8.26 0.39
CA THR A 35 -3.18 -7.95 -0.94
C THR A 35 -1.66 -8.06 -0.96
N SER A 36 -0.97 -7.48 0.02
CA SER A 36 0.50 -7.44 0.10
C SER A 36 1.14 -8.83 0.13
N PRO A 37 0.65 -9.82 0.92
CA PRO A 37 1.22 -11.16 0.91
C PRO A 37 1.08 -11.87 -0.43
N LYS A 38 -0.05 -11.67 -1.14
CA LYS A 38 -0.29 -12.28 -2.46
C LYS A 38 0.67 -11.74 -3.52
N ILE A 39 0.82 -10.42 -3.58
CA ILE A 39 1.76 -9.78 -4.50
C ILE A 39 3.19 -10.22 -4.18
N LYS A 40 3.59 -10.17 -2.89
CA LYS A 40 4.92 -10.61 -2.44
C LYS A 40 5.19 -12.07 -2.81
N ASN A 41 4.19 -12.95 -2.71
CA ASN A 41 4.33 -14.35 -3.09
C ASN A 41 4.54 -14.51 -4.61
N ARG A 42 3.84 -13.75 -5.45
CA ARG A 42 4.04 -13.75 -6.92
C ARG A 42 5.41 -13.23 -7.32
N LEU A 43 5.89 -12.20 -6.62
CA LEU A 43 7.20 -11.57 -6.90
C LEU A 43 8.37 -12.29 -6.20
N ARG A 44 8.09 -13.32 -5.39
CA ARG A 44 9.11 -13.98 -4.57
C ARG A 44 10.20 -14.60 -5.45
N GLY A 45 11.45 -14.22 -5.18
CA GLY A 45 12.62 -14.76 -5.87
C GLY A 45 12.99 -14.03 -7.17
N GLN A 46 12.17 -13.08 -7.62
CA GLN A 46 12.49 -12.25 -8.78
C GLN A 46 13.57 -11.21 -8.42
N ARG A 47 14.41 -10.87 -9.40
CA ARG A 47 15.45 -9.84 -9.31
C ARG A 47 15.28 -8.91 -10.50
N PHE A 48 15.15 -7.62 -10.22
CA PHE A 48 14.96 -6.60 -11.25
C PHE A 48 16.26 -5.85 -11.46
N GLN A 49 16.62 -5.61 -12.72
CA GLN A 49 17.82 -4.86 -13.11
C GLN A 49 17.55 -3.36 -13.18
N SER A 50 16.30 -2.95 -13.25
CA SER A 50 15.90 -1.55 -13.23
C SER A 50 14.58 -1.32 -12.47
N PRO A 51 14.29 -0.08 -12.06
CA PRO A 51 13.00 0.28 -11.45
C PRO A 51 11.81 -0.01 -12.37
N GLU A 52 11.96 0.20 -13.67
CA GLU A 52 10.89 0.00 -14.67
C GLU A 52 10.46 -1.47 -14.72
N GLU A 53 11.44 -2.39 -14.74
CA GLU A 53 11.16 -3.83 -14.69
C GLU A 53 10.42 -4.22 -13.41
N GLY A 54 10.77 -3.62 -12.27
CA GLY A 54 10.09 -3.85 -11.00
C GLY A 54 8.64 -3.35 -10.99
N VAL A 55 8.38 -2.20 -11.62
CA VAL A 55 7.02 -1.64 -11.75
C VAL A 55 6.18 -2.49 -12.69
N ASP A 56 6.73 -2.94 -13.81
CA ASP A 56 6.02 -3.83 -14.75
C ASP A 56 5.68 -5.16 -14.10
N ALA A 57 6.62 -5.77 -13.37
CA ALA A 57 6.38 -6.98 -12.62
C ALA A 57 5.30 -6.79 -11.54
N PHE A 58 5.30 -5.65 -10.83
CA PHE A 58 4.28 -5.32 -9.85
C PHE A 58 2.89 -5.18 -10.49
N ASN A 59 2.76 -4.43 -11.59
CA ASN A 59 1.50 -4.24 -12.29
C ASN A 59 0.91 -5.58 -12.76
N ASN A 60 1.75 -6.49 -13.25
CA ASN A 60 1.36 -7.85 -13.63
C ASN A 60 1.01 -8.73 -12.42
N ALA A 61 1.56 -8.46 -11.24
CA ALA A 61 1.29 -9.24 -10.02
C ALA A 61 0.03 -8.78 -9.26
N VAL A 62 -0.41 -7.55 -9.48
CA VAL A 62 -1.63 -6.96 -8.89
C VAL A 62 -2.91 -7.44 -9.61
N LEU A 63 -2.80 -7.74 -10.92
CA LEU A 63 -3.86 -8.29 -11.77
C LEU A 63 -3.83 -9.83 -11.81
#